data_AF-A0A4Y5Z887-F1
#
_entry.id   AF-A0A4Y5Z887-F1
#
_cell.length_a   1.000
_cell.length_b   1.000
_cell.length_c   1.000
_cell.angle_alpha   90.00
_cell.angle_beta   90.00
_cell.angle_gamma   90.00
#
_symmetry.space_group_name_H-M   'P 1'
#
loop_
_entity.id
_entity.type
_entity.pdbx_description
1 polymer ?
#
loop_
_entity_poly.entity_id
_entity_poly.type
_entity_poly.pdbx_seq_one_letter_code
_entity_poly.pdbx_strand_id
1 'polypeptide(L)'
;MPSRADRLQPVVDLAADKAEDATRALATQQRAVADAEHQLAELRRYRNEYAEMPSGIGVAELLNRQQFLQKIDMAIVQQLGEVQRRERALERARVDWAEARGRAKALDSVTAKYREQERKSQDRREQEQADERSQYRRTTSSSPTHE
;
A
#
# COMPACT_ATOMS: atom_id res chain seq x y z
N MET A 1 32.19 7.73 -11.64
CA MET A 1 31.53 6.40 -11.71
C MET A 1 30.30 6.45 -10.82
N PRO A 2 29.11 6.02 -11.27
CA PRO A 2 27.91 6.04 -10.45
C PRO A 2 28.10 5.16 -9.21
N SER A 3 27.62 5.67 -8.08
CA SER A 3 27.75 5.06 -6.77
C SER A 3 26.95 3.75 -6.69
N ARG A 4 27.16 2.93 -5.65
CA ARG A 4 26.33 1.72 -5.48
C ARG A 4 24.88 2.10 -5.17
N ALA A 5 24.68 3.20 -4.44
CA ALA A 5 23.34 3.73 -4.18
C ALA A 5 22.66 4.22 -5.48
N ASP A 6 23.39 4.91 -6.36
CA ASP A 6 22.83 5.39 -7.64
C ASP A 6 22.33 4.26 -8.53
N ARG A 7 23.01 3.12 -8.52
CA ARG A 7 22.61 1.94 -9.30
C ARG A 7 21.39 1.21 -8.73
N LEU A 8 21.14 1.35 -7.42
CA LEU A 8 19.99 0.74 -6.75
C LEU A 8 18.74 1.63 -6.80
N GLN A 9 18.90 2.93 -7.04
CA GLN A 9 17.79 3.88 -7.05
C GLN A 9 16.62 3.46 -7.97
N PRO A 10 16.82 3.01 -9.22
CA PRO A 10 15.71 2.59 -10.07
C PRO A 10 14.91 1.41 -9.51
N VAL A 11 15.56 0.51 -8.77
CA VAL A 11 14.92 -0.64 -8.13
C VAL A 11 14.12 -0.20 -6.90
N VAL A 12 14.61 0.78 -6.16
CA VAL A 12 13.89 1.41 -5.04
C VAL A 12 12.64 2.11 -5.54
N ASP A 13 12.76 2.91 -6.61
CA ASP A 13 11.64 3.65 -7.19
C ASP A 13 10.56 2.69 -7.68
N LEU A 14 10.94 1.64 -8.42
CA LEU A 14 10.00 0.61 -8.87
C LEU A 14 9.31 -0.11 -7.70
N ALA A 15 10.01 -0.36 -6.60
CA ALA A 15 9.42 -0.98 -5.42
C ALA A 15 8.46 -0.04 -4.68
N ALA A 16 8.76 1.27 -4.66
CA ALA A 16 7.88 2.30 -4.11
C ALA A 16 6.59 2.42 -4.93
N ASP A 17 6.70 2.48 -6.26
CA ASP A 17 5.55 2.53 -7.17
C ASP A 17 4.64 1.31 -6.97
N LYS A 18 5.22 0.10 -6.91
CA LYS A 18 4.47 -1.13 -6.63
C LYS A 18 3.76 -1.11 -5.27
N ALA A 19 4.37 -0.53 -4.25
CA ALA A 19 3.75 -0.39 -2.94
C ALA A 19 2.59 0.62 -2.96
N GLU A 20 2.70 1.67 -3.77
CA GLU A 20 1.62 2.63 -3.98
C GLU A 20 0.46 2.02 -4.76
N ASP A 21 0.74 1.28 -5.83
CA ASP A 21 -0.24 0.50 -6.59
C ASP A 21 -1.00 -0.48 -5.69
N ALA A 22 -0.28 -1.24 -4.88
CA ALA A 22 -0.88 -2.17 -3.93
C ALA A 22 -1.74 -1.46 -2.87
N THR A 23 -1.36 -0.23 -2.47
CA THR A 23 -2.15 0.60 -1.56
C THR A 23 -3.47 1.05 -2.21
N ARG A 24 -3.43 1.48 -3.49
CA ARG A 24 -4.63 1.82 -4.26
C ARG A 24 -5.54 0.61 -4.46
N ALA A 25 -4.96 -0.55 -4.78
CA ALA A 25 -5.69 -1.80 -4.94
C ALA A 25 -6.39 -2.21 -3.62
N LEU A 26 -5.68 -2.15 -2.49
CA LEU A 26 -6.24 -2.44 -1.17
C LEU A 26 -7.43 -1.52 -0.85
N ALA A 27 -7.28 -0.21 -1.05
CA ALA A 27 -8.37 0.75 -0.82
C ALA A 27 -9.59 0.52 -1.73
N THR A 28 -9.36 0.00 -2.94
CA THR A 28 -10.44 -0.36 -3.87
C THR A 28 -11.18 -1.60 -3.36
N GLN A 29 -10.48 -2.63 -2.90
CA GLN A 29 -11.11 -3.83 -2.34
C GLN A 29 -11.85 -3.54 -1.03
N GLN A 30 -11.32 -2.67 -0.18
CA GLN A 30 -12.00 -2.23 1.05
C GLN A 30 -13.34 -1.56 0.74
N ARG A 31 -13.37 -0.64 -0.23
CA ARG A 31 -14.60 -0.01 -0.70
C ARG A 31 -15.58 -1.03 -1.27
N ALA A 32 -15.10 -1.98 -2.08
CA ALA A 32 -15.96 -3.01 -2.66
C ALA A 32 -16.61 -3.94 -1.60
N VAL A 33 -15.91 -4.23 -0.49
CA VAL A 33 -16.50 -4.95 0.65
C VAL A 33 -17.57 -4.11 1.32
N ALA A 34 -17.27 -2.85 1.64
CA ALA A 34 -18.21 -1.95 2.30
C ALA A 34 -19.50 -1.74 1.48
N ASP A 35 -19.37 -1.56 0.16
CA ASP A 35 -20.51 -1.42 -0.75
C ASP A 35 -21.37 -2.70 -0.79
N ALA A 36 -20.73 -3.87 -0.80
CA ALA A 36 -21.43 -5.16 -0.81
C ALA A 36 -22.17 -5.42 0.52
N GLU A 37 -21.54 -5.07 1.64
CA GLU A 37 -22.15 -5.15 2.98
C GLU A 37 -23.33 -4.17 3.12
N HIS A 38 -23.19 -2.95 2.59
CA HIS A 38 -24.27 -1.96 2.57
C HIS A 38 -25.48 -2.47 1.77
N GLN A 39 -25.25 -3.01 0.57
CA GLN A 39 -26.32 -3.62 -0.23
C GLN A 39 -27.00 -4.79 0.49
N LEU A 40 -26.24 -5.62 1.22
CA LEU A 40 -26.79 -6.70 2.02
C LEU A 40 -27.67 -6.16 3.16
N ALA A 41 -27.23 -5.11 3.84
CA ALA A 41 -28.00 -4.46 4.89
C ALA A 41 -29.33 -3.90 4.35
N GLU A 42 -29.28 -3.22 3.21
CA GLU A 42 -30.48 -2.69 2.53
C GLU A 42 -31.46 -3.79 2.12
N LEU A 43 -30.97 -4.92 1.56
CA LEU A 43 -31.83 -6.06 1.22
C LEU A 43 -32.52 -6.65 2.46
N ARG A 44 -31.79 -6.79 3.58
CA ARG A 44 -32.35 -7.30 4.84
C ARG A 44 -33.37 -6.33 5.43
N ARG A 45 -33.07 -5.04 5.39
CA ARG A 45 -33.99 -3.98 5.82
C ARG A 45 -35.27 -4.03 5.01
N TYR A 46 -35.15 -4.01 3.67
CA TYR A 46 -36.29 -4.05 2.76
C TYR A 46 -37.15 -5.30 2.96
N ARG A 47 -36.51 -6.47 3.17
CA ARG A 47 -37.22 -7.70 3.51
C ARG A 47 -38.07 -7.56 4.77
N ASN A 48 -37.51 -6.98 5.83
CA ASN A 48 -38.19 -6.84 7.12
C ASN A 48 -39.35 -5.84 7.00
N GLU A 49 -39.12 -4.68 6.39
CA GLU A 49 -40.16 -3.68 6.14
C GLU A 49 -41.32 -4.27 5.31
N TYR A 50 -41.00 -5.06 4.27
CA TYR A 50 -42.01 -5.70 3.44
C TYR A 50 -42.75 -6.83 4.17
N ALA A 51 -42.07 -7.56 5.07
CA ALA A 51 -42.68 -8.61 5.89
C ALA A 51 -43.62 -8.07 6.97
N GLU A 52 -43.51 -6.80 7.35
CA GLU A 52 -44.38 -6.13 8.32
C GLU A 52 -45.59 -5.42 7.69
N MET A 53 -45.56 -5.13 6.38
CA MET A 53 -46.70 -4.49 5.71
C MET A 53 -47.97 -5.33 5.83
N PRO A 54 -49.16 -4.74 6.05
CA PRO A 54 -50.42 -5.49 6.00
C PRO A 54 -50.57 -6.17 4.64
N SER A 55 -51.02 -7.43 4.63
CA SER A 55 -51.42 -8.11 3.40
C SER A 55 -52.93 -8.00 3.24
N GLY A 56 -53.42 -7.81 2.01
CA GLY A 56 -54.85 -7.85 1.75
C GLY A 56 -55.48 -9.21 2.05
N ILE A 57 -56.81 -9.22 2.15
CA ILE A 57 -57.61 -10.35 2.67
C ILE A 57 -57.62 -11.56 1.69
N GLY A 58 -57.19 -11.38 0.43
CA GLY A 58 -57.26 -12.39 -0.62
C GLY A 58 -56.08 -13.37 -0.64
N VAL A 59 -56.38 -14.66 -0.89
CA VAL A 59 -55.37 -15.74 -1.06
C VAL A 59 -54.33 -15.40 -2.15
N ALA A 60 -54.75 -14.79 -3.25
CA ALA A 60 -53.84 -14.40 -4.33
C ALA A 60 -52.80 -13.34 -3.88
N GLU A 61 -53.20 -12.42 -3.01
CA GLU A 61 -52.32 -11.37 -2.49
C GLU A 61 -51.30 -11.92 -1.49
N LEU A 62 -51.73 -12.86 -0.65
CA LEU A 62 -50.84 -13.62 0.23
C LEU A 62 -49.79 -14.42 -0.56
N LEU A 63 -50.20 -15.10 -1.63
CA LEU A 63 -49.28 -15.85 -2.49
C LEU A 63 -48.27 -14.94 -3.21
N ASN A 64 -48.72 -13.81 -3.75
CA ASN A 64 -47.84 -12.83 -4.40
C ASN A 64 -46.80 -12.27 -3.41
N ARG A 65 -47.23 -11.95 -2.19
CA ARG A 65 -46.32 -11.50 -1.13
C ARG A 65 -45.28 -12.56 -0.80
N GLN A 66 -45.69 -13.82 -0.63
CA GLN A 66 -44.76 -14.92 -0.31
C GLN A 66 -43.72 -15.11 -1.42
N GLN A 67 -44.14 -15.08 -2.68
CA GLN A 67 -43.22 -15.18 -3.83
C GLN A 67 -42.23 -14.02 -3.87
N PHE A 68 -42.67 -12.81 -3.54
CA PHE A 68 -41.78 -11.65 -3.50
C PHE A 68 -40.75 -11.76 -2.36
N LEU A 69 -41.18 -12.16 -1.16
CA LEU A 69 -40.27 -12.42 -0.04
C LEU A 69 -39.24 -13.50 -0.38
N GLN A 70 -39.65 -14.57 -1.06
CA GLN A 70 -38.73 -15.61 -1.54
C GLN A 70 -37.68 -15.07 -2.52
N LYS A 71 -38.07 -14.15 -3.42
CA LYS A 71 -37.12 -13.49 -4.33
C LYS A 71 -36.09 -12.64 -3.57
N ILE A 72 -36.53 -11.89 -2.56
CA ILE A 72 -35.60 -11.12 -1.71
C ILE A 72 -34.67 -12.07 -0.94
N ASP A 73 -35.18 -13.17 -0.40
CA ASP A 73 -34.37 -14.17 0.29
C ASP A 73 -33.29 -14.76 -0.62
N MET A 74 -33.63 -15.08 -1.87
CA MET A 74 -32.64 -15.53 -2.87
C MET A 74 -31.60 -14.44 -3.16
N ALA A 75 -32.01 -13.18 -3.29
CA ALA A 75 -31.09 -12.06 -3.50
C ALA A 75 -30.14 -11.87 -2.31
N ILE A 76 -30.63 -12.02 -1.07
CA ILE A 76 -29.81 -11.97 0.15
C ILE A 76 -28.75 -13.07 0.15
N VAL A 77 -29.12 -14.31 -0.22
CA VAL A 77 -28.17 -15.42 -0.32
C VAL A 77 -27.09 -15.14 -1.37
N GLN A 78 -27.47 -14.61 -2.53
CA GLN A 78 -26.52 -14.22 -3.58
C GLN A 78 -25.59 -13.10 -3.11
N GLN A 79 -26.12 -12.10 -2.41
CA GLN A 79 -25.36 -10.97 -1.90
C GLN A 79 -24.39 -11.39 -0.79
N LEU A 80 -24.79 -12.31 0.09
CA LEU A 80 -23.89 -12.93 1.08
C LEU A 80 -22.70 -13.61 0.39
N GLY A 81 -22.97 -14.35 -0.70
CA GLY A 81 -21.92 -14.95 -1.51
C GLY A 81 -20.98 -13.92 -2.14
N GLU A 82 -21.50 -12.75 -2.55
CA GLU A 82 -20.70 -11.65 -3.07
C GLU A 82 -19.83 -11.02 -1.98
N VAL A 83 -20.38 -10.72 -0.80
CA VAL A 83 -19.61 -10.21 0.36
C VAL A 83 -18.43 -11.13 0.64
N GLN A 84 -18.66 -12.45 0.76
CA GLN A 84 -17.59 -13.41 1.00
C GLN A 84 -16.53 -13.43 -0.13
N ARG A 85 -16.95 -13.27 -1.39
CA ARG A 85 -15.99 -13.17 -2.51
C ARG A 85 -15.13 -11.91 -2.39
N ARG A 86 -15.72 -10.77 -2.02
CA ARG A 86 -15.03 -9.50 -1.83
C ARG A 86 -14.09 -9.53 -0.63
N GLU A 87 -14.51 -10.12 0.49
CA GLU A 87 -13.66 -10.32 1.66
C GLU A 87 -12.42 -11.15 1.34
N ARG A 88 -12.57 -12.25 0.58
CA ARG A 88 -11.43 -13.04 0.11
C ARG A 88 -10.52 -12.25 -0.83
N ALA A 89 -11.06 -11.37 -1.67
CA ALA A 89 -10.26 -10.50 -2.52
C ALA A 89 -9.51 -9.42 -1.72
N LEU A 90 -10.16 -8.85 -0.71
CA LEU A 90 -9.55 -7.92 0.23
C LEU A 90 -8.38 -8.58 0.98
N GLU A 91 -8.55 -9.81 1.45
CA GLU A 91 -7.49 -10.51 2.18
C GLU A 91 -6.26 -10.76 1.29
N ARG A 92 -6.46 -11.16 0.03
CA ARG A 92 -5.36 -11.24 -0.94
C ARG A 92 -4.67 -9.89 -1.15
N ALA A 93 -5.44 -8.83 -1.34
CA ALA A 93 -4.88 -7.49 -1.51
C ALA A 93 -4.10 -7.00 -0.27
N ARG A 94 -4.49 -7.41 0.94
CA ARG A 94 -3.74 -7.12 2.19
C ARG A 94 -2.38 -7.81 2.20
N VAL A 95 -2.33 -9.09 1.81
CA VAL A 95 -1.07 -9.84 1.71
C VAL A 95 -0.15 -9.18 0.69
N ASP A 96 -0.66 -8.91 -0.52
CA ASP A 96 0.12 -8.28 -1.60
C ASP A 96 0.65 -6.90 -1.18
N TRP A 97 -0.17 -6.10 -0.52
CA TRP A 97 0.21 -4.80 0.02
C TRP A 97 1.31 -4.93 1.08
N ALA A 98 1.16 -5.86 2.03
CA ALA A 98 2.15 -6.06 3.09
C ALA A 98 3.51 -6.47 2.51
N GLU A 99 3.52 -7.38 1.53
CA GLU A 99 4.74 -7.78 0.85
C GLU A 99 5.38 -6.63 0.07
N ALA A 100 4.61 -5.90 -0.74
CA ALA A 100 5.11 -4.79 -1.54
C ALA A 100 5.71 -3.69 -0.65
N ARG A 101 5.00 -3.34 0.42
CA ARG A 101 5.47 -2.34 1.40
C ARG A 101 6.72 -2.81 2.15
N GLY A 102 6.78 -4.09 2.51
CA GLY A 102 7.94 -4.71 3.13
C GLY A 102 9.18 -4.64 2.23
N ARG A 103 9.04 -5.00 0.95
CA ARG A 103 10.11 -4.92 -0.05
C ARG A 103 10.60 -3.48 -0.25
N ALA A 104 9.69 -2.53 -0.41
CA ALA A 104 10.04 -1.11 -0.57
C ALA A 104 10.84 -0.59 0.64
N LYS A 105 10.36 -0.88 1.86
CA LYS A 105 11.05 -0.47 3.10
C LYS A 105 12.45 -1.08 3.22
N ALA A 106 12.60 -2.36 2.86
CA ALA A 106 13.90 -3.04 2.90
C ALA A 106 14.90 -2.40 1.91
N LEU A 107 14.49 -2.15 0.67
CA LEU A 107 15.33 -1.52 -0.36
C LEU A 107 15.73 -0.09 -0.01
N ASP A 108 14.80 0.69 0.55
CA ASP A 108 15.08 2.04 1.03
C ASP A 108 16.12 2.02 2.17
N SER A 109 15.96 1.09 3.11
CA SER A 109 16.90 0.90 4.23
C SER A 109 18.31 0.50 3.77
N VAL A 110 18.42 -0.35 2.74
CA VAL A 110 19.71 -0.74 2.14
C VAL A 110 20.35 0.44 1.41
N THR A 111 19.57 1.19 0.65
CA THR A 111 20.07 2.33 -0.13
C THR A 111 20.54 3.46 0.78
N ALA A 112 19.81 3.74 1.87
CA ALA A 112 20.21 4.70 2.88
C ALA A 112 21.56 4.33 3.53
N LYS A 113 21.78 3.04 3.83
CA LYS A 113 23.07 2.56 4.36
C LYS A 113 24.22 2.76 3.38
N TYR A 114 24.00 2.51 2.08
CA TYR A 114 25.04 2.75 1.07
C TYR A 114 25.39 4.23 0.93
N ARG A 115 24.38 5.11 0.91
CA ARG A 115 24.58 6.57 0.88
C ARG A 115 25.39 7.06 2.08
N GLU A 116 25.10 6.54 3.27
CA GLU A 116 25.84 6.87 4.49
C GLU A 116 27.31 6.46 4.41
N GLN A 117 27.58 5.23 3.92
CA GLN A 117 28.95 4.74 3.76
C GLN A 117 29.73 5.55 2.73
N GLU A 118 29.08 5.94 1.64
CA GLU A 118 29.68 6.76 0.59
C GLU A 118 30.02 8.16 1.11
N ARG A 119 29.10 8.80 1.85
CA ARG A 119 29.36 10.10 2.49
C ARG A 119 30.56 10.03 3.42
N LYS A 120 30.61 9.05 4.33
CA LYS A 120 31.76 8.85 5.24
C LYS A 120 33.07 8.62 4.50
N SER A 121 33.05 7.86 3.40
CA SER A 121 34.25 7.63 2.60
C SER A 121 34.69 8.90 1.87
N GLN A 122 33.77 9.76 1.47
CA GLN A 122 34.08 11.02 0.81
C GLN A 122 34.64 12.03 1.81
N ASP A 123 34.00 12.20 2.97
CA ASP A 123 34.46 13.07 4.05
C ASP A 123 35.90 12.74 4.47
N ARG A 124 36.21 11.43 4.59
CA ARG A 124 37.57 10.96 4.92
C ARG A 124 38.59 11.33 3.85
N ARG A 125 38.26 11.18 2.56
CA ARG A 125 39.15 11.55 1.45
C ARG A 125 39.36 13.07 1.35
N GLU A 126 38.33 13.85 1.64
CA GLU A 126 38.43 15.31 1.65
C GLU A 126 39.31 15.80 2.81
N GLN A 127 39.20 15.17 3.99
CA GLN A 127 40.09 15.43 5.12
C GLN A 127 41.55 15.07 4.80
N GLU A 128 41.81 13.88 4.24
CA GLU A 128 43.16 13.46 3.84
C GLU A 128 43.80 14.45 2.84
N GLN A 129 43.05 14.90 1.82
CA GLN A 129 43.53 15.88 0.85
C GLN A 129 43.78 17.28 1.46
N ALA A 130 42.97 17.69 2.43
CA ALA A 130 43.15 18.96 3.13
C ALA A 130 44.41 18.94 4.01
N ASP A 131 44.67 17.81 4.67
CA ASP A 131 45.87 17.61 5.49
C ASP A 131 47.14 17.59 4.63
N GLU A 132 47.13 16.88 3.49
CA GLU A 132 48.25 16.89 2.53
C GLU A 132 48.58 18.30 2.05
N ARG A 133 47.57 19.06 1.59
CA ARG A 133 47.77 20.46 1.16
C ARG A 133 48.33 21.34 2.25
N SER A 134 47.88 21.14 3.49
CA SER A 134 48.38 21.88 4.66
C SER A 134 49.84 21.55 4.97
N GLN A 135 50.24 20.28 4.83
CA GLN A 135 51.64 19.86 4.98
C GLN A 135 52.52 20.45 3.86
N TYR A 136 52.10 20.37 2.60
CA TYR A 136 52.84 20.99 1.48
C TYR A 136 53.02 22.50 1.69
N ARG A 137 51.97 23.23 2.06
CA ARG A 137 52.06 24.67 2.33
C ARG A 137 53.05 24.99 3.47
N ARG A 138 53.06 24.16 4.52
CA ARG A 138 53.98 24.30 5.66
C ARG A 138 55.42 24.05 5.26
N THR A 139 55.68 23.08 4.37
CA THR A 139 57.03 22.79 3.86
C THR A 139 57.58 23.86 2.93
N THR A 140 56.73 24.53 2.14
CA THR A 140 57.15 25.65 1.27
C THR A 140 57.41 26.95 2.01
N SER A 141 56.81 27.16 3.20
CA SER A 141 57.09 28.35 4.02
C SER A 141 58.30 28.22 4.94
N SER A 142 58.94 27.05 5.00
CA SER A 142 60.12 26.77 5.81
C SER A 142 61.41 26.64 5.01
N SER A 143 61.43 27.10 3.75
CA SER A 143 62.68 27.36 3.03
C SER A 143 63.38 28.55 3.68
N PRO A 144 64.58 28.38 4.28
CA PRO A 144 65.32 29.49 4.88
C PRO A 144 65.89 30.35 3.77
N THR A 145 65.56 31.64 3.78
CA THR A 145 66.34 32.67 3.10
C THR A 145 67.72 32.68 3.76
N HIS A 146 68.70 32.05 3.13
CA HIS A 146 70.10 32.20 3.47
C HIS A 146 70.64 33.39 2.67
N GLU A 147 70.83 34.52 3.34
CA GLU A 147 71.89 35.50 3.05
C GLU A 147 72.16 36.38 4.29
#